data_AF-A0A8S1F4S2-F1
#
_entry.id   AF-A0A8S1F4S2-F1
#
_cell.length_a   1.000
_cell.length_b   1.000
_cell.length_c   1.000
_cell.angle_alpha   90.00
_cell.angle_beta   90.00
_cell.angle_gamma   90.00
#
_symmetry.space_group_name_H-M   'P 1'
#
loop_
_entity.id
_entity.type
_entity.pdbx_description
1 polymer ?
#
loop_
_entity_poly.entity_id
_entity_poly.type
_entity_poly.pdbx_seq_one_letter_code
_entity_poly.pdbx_strand_id
1 'polypeptide(L)'
;MQFSSIFAAFAIISIVYGAKLDIEKPLCDLCLKIVDQLDETLKHGDDVEKAVHKFCEEDVPSFLVDTCDKVIAKNLDFIIEKLKDHEEGEKICSDIYLCKTLKSNIF
;
A
#
# COMPACT_ATOMS: atom_id res chain seq x y z
N MET A 1 -11.93 -0.90 50.70
CA MET A 1 -10.68 -1.48 50.17
C MET A 1 -11.05 -2.61 49.21
N GLN A 2 -11.18 -2.34 47.90
CA GLN A 2 -11.19 -3.35 46.81
C GLN A 2 -11.37 -2.63 45.46
N PHE A 3 -10.37 -1.85 45.03
CA PHE A 3 -10.32 -1.28 43.67
C PHE A 3 -8.92 -1.45 43.02
N SER A 4 -8.09 -2.35 43.55
CA SER A 4 -6.69 -2.50 43.09
C SER A 4 -6.54 -3.44 41.88
N SER A 5 -7.40 -4.44 41.72
CA SER A 5 -7.16 -5.54 40.76
C SER A 5 -7.75 -5.31 39.36
N ILE A 6 -8.65 -4.34 39.18
CA ILE A 6 -9.34 -4.11 37.90
C ILE A 6 -8.52 -3.21 36.98
N PHE A 7 -7.77 -2.24 37.52
CA PHE A 7 -6.93 -1.33 36.73
C PHE A 7 -5.78 -2.06 36.01
N ALA A 8 -5.24 -3.14 36.59
CA ALA A 8 -4.23 -3.96 35.94
C ALA A 8 -4.78 -4.67 34.69
N ALA A 9 -6.05 -5.09 34.70
CA ALA A 9 -6.69 -5.74 33.57
C ALA A 9 -6.96 -4.78 32.39
N PHE A 10 -7.29 -3.52 32.67
CA PHE A 10 -7.45 -2.51 31.62
C PHE A 10 -6.12 -2.06 31.00
N ALA A 11 -5.04 -2.03 31.78
CA ALA A 11 -3.71 -1.69 31.24
C ALA A 11 -3.19 -2.76 30.26
N ILE A 12 -3.35 -4.05 30.58
CA ILE A 12 -2.97 -5.15 29.66
C ILE A 12 -3.85 -5.22 28.41
N ILE A 13 -5.13 -4.87 28.53
CA ILE A 13 -6.02 -4.71 27.37
C ILE A 13 -5.43 -3.64 26.43
N SER A 14 -5.13 -2.43 26.92
CA SER A 14 -4.58 -1.36 26.07
C SER A 14 -3.27 -1.71 25.37
N ILE A 15 -2.39 -2.51 26.01
CA ILE A 15 -1.12 -2.96 25.40
C ILE A 15 -1.37 -3.95 24.24
N VAL A 16 -2.40 -4.79 24.33
CA VAL A 16 -2.75 -5.76 23.28
C VAL A 16 -3.45 -5.08 22.09
N TYR A 17 -4.28 -4.06 22.33
CA TYR A 17 -4.99 -3.32 21.27
C TYR A 17 -4.13 -2.27 20.55
N GLY A 18 -2.96 -1.91 21.08
CA GLY A 18 -2.04 -0.92 20.48
C GLY A 18 -1.25 -1.41 19.25
N ALA A 19 -1.34 -2.69 18.89
CA ALA A 19 -0.60 -3.29 17.77
C ALA A 19 -1.49 -3.66 16.57
N LYS A 20 -2.60 -2.95 16.35
CA LYS A 20 -3.23 -2.94 15.02
C LYS A 20 -2.46 -1.93 14.16
N LEU A 21 -1.25 -2.31 13.77
CA LEU A 21 -0.44 -1.54 12.82
C LEU A 21 -1.31 -1.30 11.58
N ASP A 22 -1.50 -0.04 11.21
CA ASP A 22 -2.19 0.40 9.99
C ASP A 22 -1.39 0.00 8.74
N ILE A 23 -1.14 -1.30 8.52
CA ILE A 23 -0.40 -1.88 7.36
C ILE A 23 -1.09 -1.52 6.04
N GLU A 24 -2.36 -1.14 6.08
CA GLU A 24 -3.11 -0.68 4.92
C GLU A 24 -2.55 0.62 4.34
N LYS A 25 -2.02 1.51 5.18
CA LYS A 25 -1.41 2.76 4.70
C LYS A 25 -0.12 2.55 3.90
N PRO A 26 0.90 1.83 4.40
CA PRO A 26 2.13 1.60 3.64
C PRO A 26 1.91 0.77 2.36
N LEU A 27 0.90 -0.09 2.31
CA LEU A 27 0.56 -0.82 1.08
C LEU A 27 -0.12 0.06 0.03
N CYS A 28 -1.01 0.96 0.46
CA CYS A 28 -1.59 1.96 -0.42
C CYS A 28 -0.51 2.91 -0.96
N ASP A 29 0.34 3.44 -0.07
CA ASP A 29 1.45 4.34 -0.46
C ASP A 29 2.43 3.64 -1.42
N LEU A 30 2.71 2.35 -1.20
CA LEU A 30 3.53 1.54 -2.11
C LEU A 30 2.88 1.43 -3.50
N CYS A 31 1.59 1.13 -3.56
CA CYS A 31 0.87 1.04 -4.82
C CYS A 31 0.90 2.36 -5.59
N LEU A 32 0.59 3.47 -4.91
CA LEU A 32 0.57 4.79 -5.55
C LEU A 32 1.92 5.12 -6.19
N LYS A 33 3.02 4.85 -5.49
CA LYS A 33 4.36 5.04 -6.05
C LYS A 33 4.68 4.13 -7.23
N ILE A 34 4.18 2.88 -7.22
CA ILE A 34 4.33 1.98 -8.38
C ILE A 34 3.57 2.56 -9.59
N VAL A 35 2.36 3.07 -9.38
CA VAL A 35 1.57 3.71 -10.45
C VAL A 35 2.29 4.93 -11.00
N ASP A 36 2.81 5.81 -10.13
CA ASP A 36 3.56 6.99 -10.53
C ASP A 36 4.81 6.63 -11.34
N GLN A 37 5.58 5.65 -10.85
CA GLN A 37 6.78 5.15 -11.54
C GLN A 37 6.43 4.58 -12.92
N LEU A 38 5.33 3.83 -13.03
CA LEU A 38 4.87 3.28 -14.30
C LEU A 38 4.41 4.37 -15.27
N ASP A 39 3.67 5.37 -14.80
CA ASP A 39 3.24 6.51 -15.62
C ASP A 39 4.43 7.29 -16.19
N GLU A 40 5.44 7.59 -15.36
CA GLU A 40 6.67 8.24 -15.81
C GLU A 40 7.45 7.38 -16.81
N THR A 41 7.59 6.07 -16.54
CA THR A 41 8.29 5.14 -17.42
C THR A 41 7.61 5.06 -18.80
N LEU A 42 6.28 4.97 -18.84
CA LEU A 42 5.50 4.95 -20.07
C LEU A 42 5.61 6.25 -20.85
N LYS A 43 5.65 7.41 -20.18
CA LYS A 43 5.81 8.73 -20.80
C LYS A 43 7.18 8.90 -21.45
N HIS A 44 8.24 8.38 -20.82
CA HIS A 44 9.60 8.45 -21.36
C HIS A 44 9.92 7.36 -22.40
N GLY A 45 9.11 6.30 -22.46
CA GLY A 45 9.35 5.15 -23.33
C GLY A 45 10.49 4.26 -22.83
N ASP A 46 10.72 4.27 -21.52
CA ASP A 46 11.74 3.46 -20.86
C ASP A 46 11.32 1.98 -20.74
N ASP A 47 12.28 1.12 -20.43
CA ASP A 47 12.03 -0.30 -20.18
C ASP A 47 11.27 -0.47 -18.86
N VAL A 48 10.00 -0.88 -18.98
CA VAL A 48 9.07 -1.08 -17.86
C VAL A 48 9.59 -2.07 -16.83
N GLU A 49 10.05 -3.25 -17.26
CA GLU A 49 10.49 -4.30 -16.32
C GLU A 49 11.69 -3.83 -15.51
N LYS A 50 12.64 -3.18 -16.19
CA LYS A 50 13.83 -2.62 -15.54
C LYS A 50 13.47 -1.49 -14.57
N ALA A 51 12.57 -0.60 -14.96
CA ALA A 51 12.21 0.56 -14.16
C ALA A 51 11.49 0.16 -12.85
N VAL A 52 10.56 -0.79 -12.92
CA VAL A 52 9.82 -1.22 -11.73
C VAL A 52 10.65 -2.11 -10.79
N HIS A 53 11.53 -2.95 -11.34
CA HIS A 53 12.45 -3.74 -10.53
C HIS A 53 13.44 -2.85 -9.78
N LYS A 54 14.04 -1.88 -10.48
CA LYS A 54 14.93 -0.89 -9.86
C LYS A 54 14.21 -0.08 -8.77
N PHE A 55 12.98 0.34 -9.05
CA PHE A 55 12.16 1.04 -8.06
C PHE A 55 11.94 0.20 -6.79
N CYS A 56 11.61 -1.09 -6.92
CA CYS A 56 11.46 -1.96 -5.75
C CYS A 56 12.75 -2.14 -4.96
N GLU A 57 13.91 -2.18 -5.62
CA GLU A 57 15.20 -2.37 -4.94
C GLU A 57 15.72 -1.09 -4.28
N GLU A 58 15.53 0.08 -4.92
CA GLU A 58 16.18 1.33 -4.53
C GLU A 58 15.26 2.29 -3.74
N ASP A 59 13.97 2.33 -4.07
CA ASP A 59 13.03 3.35 -3.57
C ASP A 59 12.03 2.82 -2.53
N VAL A 60 12.04 1.50 -2.31
CA VAL A 60 11.17 0.81 -1.36
C VAL A 60 11.98 0.30 -0.17
N PRO A 61 11.48 0.46 1.08
CA PRO A 61 12.16 -0.07 2.25
C PRO A 61 12.42 -1.58 2.14
N SER A 62 13.58 -2.05 2.60
CA SER A 62 14.03 -3.44 2.44
C SER A 62 13.01 -4.51 2.88
N PHE A 63 12.19 -4.22 3.90
CA PHE A 63 11.16 -5.15 4.37
C PHE A 63 9.91 -5.25 3.46
N LEU A 64 9.76 -4.34 2.49
CA LEU A 64 8.67 -4.29 1.52
C LEU A 64 9.08 -4.71 0.10
N VAL A 65 10.36 -4.92 -0.18
CA VAL A 65 10.86 -5.28 -1.53
C VAL A 65 10.13 -6.51 -2.08
N ASP A 66 10.11 -7.61 -1.32
CA ASP A 66 9.35 -8.82 -1.67
C ASP A 66 7.85 -8.57 -1.90
N THR A 67 7.28 -7.56 -1.23
CA THR A 67 5.88 -7.18 -1.39
C THR A 67 5.69 -6.36 -2.65
N CYS A 68 6.60 -5.43 -2.94
CA CYS A 68 6.65 -4.64 -4.17
C CYS A 68 6.71 -5.54 -5.40
N ASP A 69 7.65 -6.49 -5.42
CA ASP A 69 7.80 -7.44 -6.52
C ASP A 69 6.53 -8.27 -6.74
N LYS A 70 5.88 -8.72 -5.65
CA LYS A 70 4.62 -9.47 -5.73
C LYS A 70 3.46 -8.62 -6.23
N VAL A 71 3.41 -7.33 -5.89
CA VAL A 71 2.38 -6.42 -6.37
C VAL A 71 2.57 -6.20 -7.88
N ILE A 72 3.78 -5.91 -8.33
CA ILE A 72 4.08 -5.73 -9.77
C ILE A 72 3.78 -7.02 -10.53
N ALA A 73 4.34 -8.16 -10.12
CA ALA A 73 4.18 -9.43 -10.84
C ALA A 73 2.72 -9.85 -11.02
N LYS A 74 1.81 -9.42 -10.14
CA LYS A 74 0.38 -9.72 -10.21
C LYS A 74 -0.45 -8.67 -10.95
N ASN A 75 -0.04 -7.41 -10.92
CA ASN A 75 -0.90 -6.28 -11.30
C ASN A 75 -0.30 -5.39 -12.40
N LEU A 76 0.93 -5.64 -12.87
CA LEU A 76 1.63 -4.79 -13.83
C LEU A 76 0.80 -4.51 -15.09
N ASP A 77 0.33 -5.57 -15.76
CA ASP A 77 -0.45 -5.45 -16.99
C ASP A 77 -1.74 -4.64 -16.77
N PHE A 78 -2.43 -4.89 -15.65
CA PHE A 78 -3.64 -4.16 -15.26
C PHE A 78 -3.34 -2.68 -15.04
N ILE A 79 -2.30 -2.34 -14.27
CA ILE A 79 -1.93 -0.95 -13.98
C ILE A 79 -1.59 -0.21 -15.28
N ILE A 80 -0.82 -0.84 -16.18
CA ILE A 80 -0.47 -0.26 -17.48
C ILE A 80 -1.71 -0.01 -18.34
N GLU A 81 -2.65 -0.95 -18.38
CA GLU A 81 -3.92 -0.78 -19.10
C GLU A 81 -4.71 0.41 -18.55
N LYS A 82 -4.83 0.51 -17.22
CA LYS A 82 -5.54 1.62 -16.58
C LYS A 82 -4.88 2.98 -16.76
N LEU A 83 -3.55 3.02 -16.77
CA LEU A 83 -2.81 4.24 -17.09
C LEU A 83 -3.05 4.70 -18.53
N LYS A 84 -3.15 3.76 -19.49
CA LYS A 84 -3.50 4.08 -20.90
C LYS A 84 -4.93 4.62 -21.02
N ASP A 85 -5.83 4.19 -20.14
CA ASP A 85 -7.19 4.71 -20.02
C ASP A 85 -7.28 6.05 -19.24
N HIS A 86 -6.14 6.62 -18.85
CA HIS A 86 -6.03 7.84 -18.04
C HIS A 86 -6.73 7.73 -16.67
N GLU A 87 -6.78 6.53 -16.08
CA GLU A 87 -7.34 6.33 -14.76
C GLU A 87 -6.42 6.87 -13.66
N GLU A 88 -7.01 7.50 -12.63
CA GLU A 88 -6.26 8.07 -11.51
C GLU A 88 -5.68 6.97 -10.60
N GLY A 89 -4.46 7.19 -10.09
CA GLY A 89 -3.74 6.19 -9.29
C GLY A 89 -4.47 5.71 -8.04
N GLU A 90 -5.22 6.58 -7.34
CA GLU A 90 -6.03 6.17 -6.18
C GLU A 90 -7.11 5.15 -6.57
N LYS A 91 -7.72 5.32 -7.75
CA LYS A 91 -8.72 4.39 -8.25
C LYS A 91 -8.06 3.07 -8.67
N ILE A 92 -6.96 3.12 -9.41
CA ILE A 92 -6.18 1.94 -9.80
C ILE A 92 -5.80 1.12 -8.56
N CYS A 93 -5.24 1.77 -7.54
CA CYS A 93 -4.82 1.13 -6.30
C CYS A 93 -5.98 0.64 -5.44
N SER A 94 -7.16 1.26 -5.54
CA SER A 94 -8.39 0.76 -4.93
C SER A 94 -8.92 -0.49 -5.63
N ASP A 95 -8.86 -0.53 -6.96
CA ASP A 95 -9.36 -1.64 -7.78
C ASP A 95 -8.55 -2.93 -7.57
N ILE A 96 -7.26 -2.81 -7.18
CA ILE A 96 -6.42 -3.95 -6.77
C ILE A 96 -6.35 -4.15 -5.25
N TYR A 97 -7.23 -3.48 -4.49
CA TYR A 97 -7.40 -3.63 -3.05
C TYR A 97 -6.18 -3.25 -2.18
N LEU A 98 -5.28 -2.42 -2.70
CA LEU A 98 -4.13 -1.90 -1.93
C LEU A 98 -4.44 -0.58 -1.23
N CYS A 99 -5.34 0.22 -1.79
CA CYS A 99 -5.94 1.36 -1.13
C CYS A 99 -7.39 1.06 -0.72
N LYS A 100 -7.77 1.47 0.48
CA LYS A 100 -9.18 1.52 0.83
C LYS A 100 -9.82 2.68 0.09
N THR A 101 -10.88 2.41 -0.66
CA THR A 101 -11.80 3.46 -1.06
C THR A 101 -12.35 4.07 0.23
N LEU A 102 -12.14 5.37 0.42
CA LEU A 102 -12.77 6.12 1.50
C LEU A 102 -14.28 6.12 1.28
N LYS A 103 -14.97 5.02 1.59
CA LYS A 103 -16.27 5.14 2.25
C LYS A 103 -15.94 5.60 3.66
N SER A 104 -15.69 6.90 3.81
CA SER A 104 -15.98 7.52 5.09
C SER A 104 -17.43 7.14 5.39
N ASN A 105 -17.61 6.40 6.47
CA ASN A 105 -18.94 6.15 6.99
C ASN A 105 -19.53 7.53 7.33
N ILE A 106 -20.28 8.10 6.39
CA ILE A 106 -21.28 9.12 6.66
C ILE A 106 -22.43 8.36 7.32
N PHE A 107 -22.36 8.24 8.64
CA PHE A 107 -23.48 8.05 9.55
C PHE A 107 -23.16 8.76 10.86
#